data_AF-K0F610-F1
#
_entry.id   AF-K0F610-F1
#
_cell.length_a   1.000
_cell.length_b   1.000
_cell.length_c   1.000
_cell.angle_alpha   90.00
_cell.angle_beta   90.00
_cell.angle_gamma   90.00
#
_symmetry.space_group_name_H-M   'P 1'
#
loop_
_entity.id
_entity.type
_entity.pdbx_description
1 polymer ?
#
loop_
_entity_poly.entity_id
_entity_poly.type
_entity_poly.pdbx_seq_one_letter_code
_entity_poly.pdbx_strand_id
1 'polypeptide(L)'
;MANMARGLLATVIVAATFAFGCYWYVFGRPDWLWNGPKTIAISGQRFAVAGVYDQTRGPVQCLTERRSILLTGLEYCVVDEAEPATGALFWYLGEVYSINMQEPLGFL
;
A
#
# COMPACT_ATOMS: atom_id res chain seq x y z
N MET A 1 -39.97 -9.23 -4.40
CA MET A 1 -39.03 -8.08 -4.33
C MET A 1 -38.21 -8.05 -3.04
N ALA A 2 -38.81 -8.17 -1.84
CA ALA A 2 -38.06 -8.12 -0.58
C ALA A 2 -36.92 -9.16 -0.46
N ASN A 3 -37.12 -10.40 -0.94
CA ASN A 3 -36.09 -11.44 -0.89
C ASN A 3 -34.89 -11.13 -1.81
N MET A 4 -35.11 -10.55 -2.99
CA MET A 4 -34.03 -10.11 -3.89
C MET A 4 -33.27 -8.93 -3.30
N ALA A 5 -33.96 -7.95 -2.72
CA ALA A 5 -33.34 -6.81 -2.05
C ALA A 5 -32.47 -7.24 -0.84
N ARG A 6 -32.95 -8.20 -0.04
CA ARG A 6 -32.18 -8.78 1.07
C ARG A 6 -30.95 -9.55 0.59
N GLY A 7 -31.08 -10.34 -0.49
CA GLY A 7 -29.95 -11.07 -1.09
C GLY A 7 -28.88 -10.13 -1.65
N LEU A 8 -29.29 -9.06 -2.33
CA LEU A 8 -28.37 -8.03 -2.82
C LEU A 8 -27.67 -7.33 -1.66
N LEU A 9 -28.41 -6.89 -0.64
CA LEU A 9 -27.86 -6.24 0.55
C LEU A 9 -26.84 -7.14 1.27
N ALA A 10 -27.17 -8.42 1.47
CA ALA A 10 -26.25 -9.38 2.09
C ALA A 10 -24.96 -9.54 1.27
N THR A 11 -25.07 -9.61 -0.05
CA THR A 11 -23.91 -9.71 -0.95
C THR A 11 -23.03 -8.47 -0.85
N VAL A 12 -23.62 -7.27 -0.83
CA VAL A 12 -22.88 -6.01 -0.65
C VAL A 12 -22.17 -5.97 0.70
N ILE A 13 -22.83 -6.40 1.78
CA ILE A 13 -22.21 -6.44 3.12
C ILE A 13 -21.02 -7.40 3.14
N VAL A 14 -21.15 -8.59 2.56
CA VAL A 14 -20.05 -9.57 2.51
C VAL A 14 -18.89 -9.02 1.70
N ALA A 15 -19.15 -8.44 0.52
CA ALA A 15 -18.12 -7.84 -0.32
C ALA A 15 -17.42 -6.65 0.37
N ALA A 16 -18.17 -5.77 1.04
CA ALA A 16 -17.62 -4.65 1.80
C ALA A 16 -16.76 -5.12 2.99
N THR A 17 -17.21 -6.15 3.71
CA THR A 17 -16.46 -6.74 4.82
C THR A 17 -15.16 -7.38 4.34
N PHE A 18 -15.21 -8.10 3.22
CA PHE A 18 -14.02 -8.68 2.60
C PHE A 18 -13.02 -7.61 2.16
N ALA A 19 -13.50 -6.59 1.44
CA ALA A 19 -12.66 -5.46 1.02
C ALA A 19 -12.02 -4.78 2.24
N PHE A 20 -12.80 -4.47 3.27
CA PHE A 20 -12.30 -3.86 4.51
C PHE A 20 -11.21 -4.72 5.18
N GLY A 21 -11.41 -6.05 5.22
CA GLY A 21 -10.42 -7.00 5.70
C GLY A 21 -9.13 -6.98 4.87
N CYS A 22 -9.24 -6.95 3.54
CA CYS A 22 -8.08 -6.82 2.65
C CYS A 22 -7.34 -5.48 2.81
N TYR A 23 -8.06 -4.37 3.01
CA TYR A 23 -7.45 -3.08 3.31
C TYR A 23 -6.65 -3.11 4.61
N TRP A 24 -7.24 -3.68 5.67
CA TRP A 24 -6.55 -3.89 6.95
C TRP A 24 -5.33 -4.79 6.81
N TYR A 25 -5.44 -5.81 5.95
CA TYR A 25 -4.35 -6.72 5.66
C TYR A 25 -3.17 -6.02 4.99
N VAL A 26 -3.43 -5.20 3.97
CA VAL A 26 -2.36 -4.51 3.21
C VAL A 26 -1.69 -3.40 4.03
N PHE A 27 -2.45 -2.62 4.81
CA PHE A 27 -1.91 -1.46 5.53
C PHE A 27 -1.62 -1.71 7.02
N GLY A 28 -2.20 -2.73 7.63
CA GLY A 28 -2.18 -2.94 9.08
C GLY A 28 -3.23 -2.10 9.82
N ARG A 29 -2.84 -1.52 10.95
CA ARG A 29 -3.72 -0.68 11.80
C ARG A 29 -4.27 0.50 10.99
N PRO A 30 -5.47 1.02 11.30
CA PRO A 30 -6.18 1.99 10.47
C PRO A 30 -5.62 3.42 10.62
N ASP A 31 -4.52 3.58 11.35
CA ASP A 31 -3.83 4.86 11.52
C ASP A 31 -3.19 5.35 10.22
N TRP A 32 -3.13 4.49 9.19
CA TRP A 32 -2.61 4.81 7.86
C TRP A 32 -3.36 5.93 7.14
N LEU A 33 -4.67 6.10 7.40
CA LEU A 33 -5.45 7.11 6.69
C LEU A 33 -5.10 8.54 7.16
N TRP A 34 -4.65 8.70 8.42
CA TRP A 34 -4.31 10.01 9.00
C TRP A 34 -2.81 10.25 9.12
N ASN A 35 -1.99 9.20 9.29
CA ASN A 35 -0.56 9.33 9.56
C ASN A 35 0.33 8.75 8.45
N GLY A 36 -0.27 8.32 7.33
CA GLY A 36 0.42 7.56 6.30
C GLY A 36 0.71 6.11 6.74
N PRO A 37 1.10 5.24 5.80
CA PRO A 37 1.34 3.84 6.10
C PRO A 37 2.57 3.71 7.01
N LYS A 38 2.48 2.85 8.03
CA LYS A 38 3.66 2.39 8.79
C LYS A 38 4.27 1.13 8.18
N THR A 39 3.43 0.33 7.54
CA THR A 39 3.83 -0.88 6.84
C THR A 39 3.03 -1.00 5.56
N ILE A 40 3.62 -1.62 4.54
CA ILE A 40 2.95 -1.92 3.27
C ILE A 40 3.19 -3.36 2.87
N ALA A 41 2.15 -4.07 2.41
CA ALA A 41 2.29 -5.39 1.84
C ALA A 41 2.53 -5.31 0.32
N ILE A 42 3.64 -5.88 -0.16
CA ILE A 42 3.97 -6.00 -1.58
C ILE A 42 4.23 -7.48 -1.87
N SER A 43 3.51 -8.04 -2.85
CA SER A 43 3.70 -9.43 -3.30
C SER A 43 3.72 -10.48 -2.16
N GLY A 44 2.90 -10.29 -1.12
CA GLY A 44 2.81 -11.21 0.02
C GLY A 44 3.85 -10.99 1.14
N GLN A 45 4.72 -9.99 1.03
CA GLN A 45 5.69 -9.62 2.06
C GLN A 45 5.35 -8.24 2.63
N ARG A 46 5.58 -8.05 3.94
CA ARG A 46 5.38 -6.75 4.61
C ARG A 46 6.68 -5.99 4.71
N PHE A 47 6.66 -4.72 4.34
CA PHE A 47 7.80 -3.83 4.41
C PHE A 47 7.50 -2.66 5.33
N ALA A 48 8.55 -2.16 6.00
CA ALA A 48 8.45 -0.96 6.80
C ALA A 48 8.43 0.27 5.90
N VAL A 49 7.56 1.23 6.23
CA VAL A 49 7.58 2.55 5.62
C VAL A 49 8.31 3.49 6.57
N ALA A 50 9.39 4.10 6.10
CA ALA A 50 10.25 4.95 6.93
C ALA A 50 9.65 6.35 7.19
N GLY A 51 8.75 6.81 6.32
CA GLY A 51 8.11 8.12 6.40
C GLY A 51 8.01 8.78 5.04
N VAL A 52 7.68 10.08 5.00
CA VAL A 52 7.60 10.87 3.75
C VAL A 52 8.94 10.84 3.02
N TYR A 53 8.90 10.72 1.71
CA TYR A 53 10.08 10.77 0.86
C TYR A 53 10.72 12.15 0.91
N ASP A 54 12.04 12.17 1.13
CA ASP A 54 12.81 13.40 1.27
C ASP A 54 12.99 14.09 -0.10
N GLN A 55 12.08 14.99 -0.42
CA GLN A 55 12.10 15.76 -1.66
C GLN A 55 13.26 16.77 -1.74
N THR A 56 14.00 17.01 -0.64
CA THR A 56 15.17 17.89 -0.68
C THR A 56 16.32 17.31 -1.51
N ARG A 57 16.32 15.98 -1.71
CA ARG A 57 17.26 15.27 -2.59
C ARG A 57 16.91 15.36 -4.08
N GLY A 58 15.77 15.96 -4.41
CA GLY A 58 15.26 16.08 -5.77
C GLY A 58 13.96 15.29 -5.99
N PRO A 59 13.42 15.36 -7.22
CA PRO A 59 12.22 14.63 -7.57
C PRO A 59 12.46 13.12 -7.53
N VAL A 60 11.40 12.36 -7.27
CA VAL A 60 11.42 10.89 -7.29
C VAL A 60 11.75 10.42 -8.70
N GLN A 61 12.95 9.84 -8.87
CA GLN A 61 13.36 9.18 -10.11
C GLN A 61 13.27 7.68 -9.93
N CYS A 62 12.33 7.06 -10.62
CA CYS A 62 12.21 5.61 -10.61
C CYS A 62 13.27 5.00 -11.53
N LEU A 63 14.12 4.14 -10.99
CA LEU A 63 15.13 3.38 -11.73
C LEU A 63 14.51 2.24 -12.54
N THR A 64 13.38 1.73 -12.06
CA THR A 64 12.55 0.73 -12.73
C THR A 64 11.18 1.31 -13.03
N GLU A 65 10.43 0.68 -13.94
CA GLU A 65 9.00 1.00 -14.12
C GLU A 65 8.26 0.95 -12.78
N ARG A 66 7.23 1.81 -12.66
CA ARG A 66 6.33 1.78 -11.51
C ARG A 66 5.56 0.47 -11.49
N ARG A 67 5.49 -0.14 -10.32
CA ARG A 67 4.78 -1.40 -10.09
C ARG A 67 3.55 -1.13 -9.24
N SER A 68 2.42 -1.68 -9.66
CA SER A 68 1.17 -1.53 -8.92
C SER A 68 1.08 -2.54 -7.77
N ILE A 69 0.57 -2.10 -6.63
CA ILE A 69 0.25 -2.93 -5.48
C ILE A 69 -1.20 -3.40 -5.65
N LEU A 70 -1.36 -4.73 -5.72
CA LEU A 70 -2.67 -5.36 -5.88
C LEU A 70 -3.62 -4.91 -4.75
N LEU A 71 -4.90 -4.75 -5.09
CA LEU A 71 -6.01 -4.35 -4.20
C LEU A 71 -6.04 -2.89 -3.74
N THR A 72 -4.90 -2.20 -3.67
CA THR A 72 -4.87 -0.79 -3.22
C THR A 72 -4.83 0.22 -4.37
N GLY A 73 -4.36 -0.20 -5.55
CA GLY A 73 -4.13 0.68 -6.69
C GLY A 73 -2.96 1.63 -6.50
N LEU A 74 -2.20 1.47 -5.42
CA LEU A 74 -0.98 2.24 -5.16
C LEU A 74 0.14 1.77 -6.08
N GLU A 75 1.14 2.62 -6.26
CA GLU A 75 2.33 2.29 -7.06
C GLU A 75 3.58 2.41 -6.21
N TYR A 76 4.61 1.64 -6.55
CA TYR A 76 5.95 1.80 -5.97
C TYR A 76 7.02 1.61 -7.04
N CYS A 77 8.21 2.16 -6.80
CA CYS A 77 9.38 1.94 -7.66
C CYS A 77 10.67 1.99 -6.84
N VAL A 78 11.75 1.40 -7.37
CA VAL A 78 13.10 1.53 -6.79
C VAL A 78 13.65 2.90 -7.18
N VAL A 79 14.29 3.62 -6.24
CA VAL A 79 14.80 4.98 -6.46
C VAL A 79 16.31 5.13 -6.26
N ASP A 80 16.96 4.17 -5.61
CA ASP A 80 18.40 4.22 -5.35
C ASP A 80 19.10 3.00 -5.97
N GLU A 81 20.15 3.25 -6.77
CA GLU A 81 20.98 2.18 -7.36
C GLU A 81 21.99 1.65 -6.35
N ALA A 82 22.48 2.51 -5.47
CA ALA A 82 23.41 2.15 -4.40
C ALA A 82 22.70 1.35 -3.31
N GLU A 83 21.43 1.66 -3.06
CA GLU A 83 20.54 0.92 -2.18
C GLU A 83 19.31 0.39 -2.96
N PRO A 84 19.43 -0.71 -3.73
CA PRO A 84 18.33 -1.23 -4.57
C PRO A 84 17.07 -1.64 -3.80
N ALA A 85 17.11 -1.57 -2.47
CA ALA A 85 15.98 -1.81 -1.60
C ALA A 85 15.24 -0.55 -1.16
N THR A 86 15.81 0.64 -1.34
CA THR A 86 15.13 1.89 -1.05
C THR A 86 14.17 2.20 -2.20
N GLY A 87 12.88 2.14 -1.89
CA GLY A 87 11.80 2.41 -2.83
C GLY A 87 11.02 3.67 -2.47
N ALA A 88 10.37 4.23 -3.47
CA ALA A 88 9.32 5.23 -3.28
C ALA A 88 7.96 4.56 -3.43
N LEU A 89 7.10 4.75 -2.44
CA LEU A 89 5.68 4.39 -2.45
C LEU A 89 4.86 5.65 -2.80
N PHE A 90 4.18 5.61 -3.93
CA PHE A 90 3.24 6.65 -4.34
C PHE A 90 1.93 6.42 -3.62
N TRP A 91 1.62 7.31 -2.67
CA TRP A 91 0.46 7.23 -1.81
C TRP A 91 -0.71 8.03 -2.40
N TYR A 92 -1.87 7.89 -1.76
CA TYR A 92 -3.05 8.66 -2.11
C TYR A 92 -2.76 10.16 -2.04
N LEU A 93 -3.47 10.94 -2.86
CA LEU A 93 -3.36 12.41 -2.94
C LEU A 93 -2.00 12.94 -3.42
N GLY A 94 -1.11 12.07 -3.93
CA GLY A 94 0.18 12.47 -4.50
C GLY A 94 1.32 12.56 -3.48
N GLU A 95 1.08 12.13 -2.23
CA GLU A 95 2.16 11.95 -1.26
C GLU A 95 3.09 10.82 -1.70
N VAL A 96 4.37 10.91 -1.33
CA VAL A 96 5.35 9.85 -1.61
C VAL A 96 6.04 9.49 -0.30
N TYR A 97 6.15 8.19 -0.03
CA TYR A 97 6.78 7.66 1.17
C TYR A 97 8.01 6.82 0.81
N SER A 98 9.02 6.83 1.67
CA SER A 98 10.18 5.95 1.55
C SER A 98 9.85 4.58 2.14
N ILE A 99 10.16 3.52 1.39
CA ILE A 99 10.00 2.12 1.83
C ILE A 99 11.35 1.42 1.78
N ASN A 100 11.62 0.58 2.77
CA ASN A 100 12.76 -0.32 2.75
C ASN A 100 12.29 -1.73 2.37
N MET A 101 12.72 -2.20 1.20
CA MET A 101 12.40 -3.52 0.63
C MET A 101 13.44 -4.60 0.93
N GLN A 102 14.50 -4.29 1.70
CA GLN A 102 15.62 -5.18 2.02
C GLN A 102 15.25 -6.12 3.17
N GLU A 103 14.52 -5.59 4.15
CA GLU A 103 14.12 -6.31 5.36
C GLU A 103 12.60 -6.49 5.36
N PRO A 104 12.08 -7.60 4.81
CA PRO A 104 10.69 -7.93 5.03
C PRO A 104 10.47 -8.15 6.53
N LEU A 105 9.48 -7.45 7.09
CA LEU A 105 9.06 -7.60 8.49
C LEU A 105 8.48 -9.00 8.77
N GLY A 106 8.15 -9.74 7.71
CA GLY A 106 7.61 -11.09 7.77
C GLY A 106 6.89 -11.45 6.47
N PHE A 107 6.66 -12.75 6.32
CA PHE A 107 5.78 -13.31 5.30
C PHE A 107 4.37 -13.46 5.86
N LEU A 108 3.42 -13.48 4.95
CA LEU A 108 2.02 -13.79 5.21
C LEU A 108 1.79 -15.31 5.22
#